data_AF-A0A661DHU3-F1
#
_entry.id   AF-A0A661DHU3-F1
#
_cell.length_a   1.000
_cell.length_b   1.000
_cell.length_c   1.000
_cell.angle_alpha   90.00
_cell.angle_beta   90.00
_cell.angle_gamma   90.00
#
_symmetry.space_group_name_H-M   'P 1'
#
loop_
_entity.id
_entity.type
_entity.pdbx_description
1 polymer ?
#
loop_
_entity_poly.entity_id
_entity_poly.type
_entity_poly.pdbx_seq_one_letter_code
_entity_poly.pdbx_strand_id
1 'polypeptide(L)'
;MSDLFEQVNKIWQGSSDINTKTKPDSTYMANRFISLDPNGLLVAGELNRMVGIHPCMALPFLKFSTKNRKAPRNKYPKKLVKGKKLSDKKKVVLKRICAKFNVAEFHGLQIMGLLEQQGFKLEANVAK
;
A
#
# COMPACT_ATOMS: atom_id res chain seq x y z
N MET A 1 -4.10 20.61 9.67
CA MET A 1 -3.68 19.23 9.35
C MET A 1 -4.75 18.68 8.43
N SER A 2 -4.47 18.40 7.15
CA SER A 2 -5.50 17.82 6.28
C SER A 2 -5.59 16.32 6.52
N ASP A 3 -6.80 15.79 6.47
CA ASP A 3 -7.05 14.36 6.50
C ASP A 3 -6.75 13.77 5.10
N LEU A 4 -6.04 12.64 5.03
CA LEU A 4 -5.73 11.92 3.78
C LEU A 4 -7.00 11.71 2.94
N PHE A 5 -8.13 11.41 3.58
CA PHE A 5 -9.40 11.21 2.89
C PHE A 5 -9.98 12.52 2.33
N GLU A 6 -9.74 13.64 2.99
CA GLU A 6 -10.08 14.97 2.48
C GLU A 6 -9.24 15.31 1.24
N GLN A 7 -7.94 15.01 1.25
CA GLN A 7 -7.07 15.17 0.09
C GLN A 7 -7.53 14.31 -1.10
N VAL A 8 -7.87 13.04 -0.85
CA VAL A 8 -8.41 12.14 -1.89
C VAL A 8 -9.74 12.68 -2.43
N ASN A 9 -10.65 13.15 -1.57
CA ASN A 9 -11.91 13.74 -2.02
C ASN A 9 -11.69 14.98 -2.88
N LYS A 10 -10.75 15.86 -2.51
CA LYS A 10 -10.38 17.06 -3.28
C LYS A 10 -9.84 16.73 -4.67
N ILE A 11 -9.06 15.65 -4.80
CA ILE A 11 -8.57 15.13 -6.08
C ILE A 11 -9.73 14.74 -7.00
N TRP A 12 -10.70 13.97 -6.49
CA TRP A 12 -11.88 13.52 -7.25
C TRP A 12 -12.83 14.67 -7.63
N GLN A 13 -13.02 15.62 -6.71
CA GLN A 13 -13.87 16.80 -6.95
C GLN A 13 -13.22 17.83 -7.88
N GLY A 14 -11.94 17.65 -8.24
CA GLY A 14 -11.21 18.61 -9.05
C GLY A 14 -10.98 19.95 -8.34
N SER A 15 -11.00 19.99 -7.00
CA SER A 15 -10.87 21.23 -6.22
C SER A 15 -9.58 21.99 -6.59
N SER A 16 -9.66 23.31 -6.69
CA SER A 16 -8.52 24.23 -6.90
C SER A 16 -7.40 24.09 -5.87
N ASP A 17 -7.69 23.50 -4.72
CA ASP A 17 -6.78 23.42 -3.57
C ASP A 17 -5.59 22.46 -3.77
N ILE A 18 -5.72 21.49 -4.68
CA ILE A 18 -4.61 20.58 -5.03
C ILE A 18 -3.78 21.21 -6.14
N ASN A 19 -2.53 21.56 -5.79
CA ASN A 19 -1.53 22.17 -6.66
C ASN A 19 -0.12 21.64 -6.32
N THR A 20 0.90 22.17 -7.00
CA THR A 20 2.32 21.74 -6.83
C THR A 20 2.93 22.10 -5.48
N LYS A 21 2.27 22.93 -4.67
CA LYS A 21 2.66 23.26 -3.29
C LYS A 21 1.94 22.38 -2.26
N THR A 22 0.90 21.66 -2.66
CA THR A 22 0.17 20.75 -1.77
C THR A 22 1.08 19.57 -1.40
N LYS A 23 1.43 19.45 -0.12
CA LYS A 23 2.18 18.29 0.38
C LYS A 23 1.23 17.10 0.53
N PRO A 24 1.54 15.95 -0.09
CA PRO A 24 0.75 14.74 0.11
C PRO A 24 0.95 14.21 1.54
N ASP A 25 -0.16 13.85 2.20
CA ASP A 25 -0.07 13.12 3.48
C ASP A 25 0.57 11.73 3.25
N SER A 26 0.21 11.09 2.13
CA SER A 26 0.92 9.92 1.60
C SER A 26 0.55 9.71 0.13
N THR A 27 1.51 9.90 -0.79
CA THR A 27 1.31 9.65 -2.22
C THR A 27 0.91 8.19 -2.48
N TYR A 28 1.53 7.26 -1.75
CA TYR A 28 1.19 5.84 -1.83
C TYR A 28 -0.27 5.59 -1.47
N MET A 29 -0.74 6.12 -0.33
CA MET A 29 -2.10 5.89 0.11
C MET A 29 -3.12 6.60 -0.80
N ALA A 30 -2.84 7.83 -1.23
CA ALA A 30 -3.69 8.54 -2.19
C ALA A 30 -3.85 7.74 -3.49
N ASN A 31 -2.73 7.27 -4.06
CA ASN A 31 -2.73 6.45 -5.27
C ASN A 31 -3.52 5.14 -5.09
N ARG A 32 -3.32 4.48 -3.94
CA ARG A 32 -4.00 3.23 -3.57
C ARG A 32 -5.51 3.40 -3.37
N PHE A 33 -5.97 4.53 -2.86
CA PHE A 33 -7.41 4.79 -2.72
C PHE A 33 -8.06 5.16 -4.05
N ILE A 34 -7.35 5.91 -4.89
CA ILE A 34 -7.81 6.24 -6.24
C ILE A 34 -7.93 4.98 -7.10
N SER A 35 -6.99 4.03 -6.97
CA SER A 35 -7.00 2.78 -7.72
C SER A 35 -8.17 1.82 -7.39
N LEU A 36 -9.02 2.15 -6.42
CA LEU A 36 -10.21 1.36 -6.09
C LEU A 36 -11.37 1.57 -7.07
N ASP A 37 -11.36 2.67 -7.81
CA ASP A 37 -12.27 2.90 -8.92
C ASP A 37 -11.61 2.42 -10.23
N PRO A 38 -12.32 1.75 -11.16
CA PRO A 38 -11.73 1.29 -12.42
C PRO A 38 -11.04 2.39 -13.23
N ASN A 39 -11.55 3.63 -13.17
CA ASN A 39 -10.95 4.74 -13.91
C ASN A 39 -9.78 5.34 -13.13
N GLY A 40 -9.91 5.41 -11.81
CA GLY A 40 -8.79 5.75 -10.94
C GLY A 40 -7.65 4.73 -11.02
N LEU A 41 -7.94 3.45 -11.31
CA LEU A 41 -6.93 2.41 -11.51
C LEU A 41 -6.04 2.68 -12.72
N LEU A 42 -6.60 3.13 -13.84
CA LEU A 42 -5.82 3.47 -15.04
C LEU A 42 -4.86 4.62 -14.72
N VAL A 43 -5.38 5.69 -14.12
CA VAL A 43 -4.59 6.86 -13.73
C VAL A 43 -3.52 6.51 -12.69
N ALA A 44 -3.88 5.70 -11.70
CA ALA A 44 -2.95 5.24 -10.67
C ALA A 44 -1.85 4.35 -11.24
N GLY A 45 -2.19 3.53 -12.24
CA GLY A 45 -1.26 2.72 -13.01
C GLY A 45 -0.28 3.58 -13.80
N GLU A 46 -0.76 4.62 -14.49
CA GLU A 46 0.10 5.59 -15.19
C GLU A 46 1.05 6.29 -14.24
N LEU A 47 0.55 6.78 -13.10
CA LEU A 47 1.39 7.42 -12.08
C LEU A 47 2.51 6.48 -11.60
N ASN A 48 2.22 5.18 -11.40
CA ASN A 48 3.22 4.20 -11.01
C ASN A 48 4.25 3.90 -12.11
N ARG A 49 3.87 4.07 -13.39
CA ARG A 49 4.79 3.86 -14.54
C ARG A 49 5.66 5.09 -14.82
N MET A 50 5.29 6.27 -14.34
CA MET A 50 6.08 7.48 -14.46
C MET A 50 7.31 7.44 -13.54
N VAL A 51 8.38 6.81 -14.04
CA VAL A 51 9.69 6.82 -13.39
C VAL A 51 10.20 8.27 -13.32
N GLY A 52 10.50 8.76 -12.11
CA GLY A 52 11.06 10.09 -11.91
C GLY A 52 10.03 11.23 -11.75
N ILE A 53 8.74 10.93 -11.60
CA ILE A 53 7.77 11.99 -11.27
C ILE A 53 8.14 12.63 -9.93
N HIS A 54 8.29 13.96 -9.94
CA HIS A 54 8.60 14.68 -8.72
C HIS A 54 7.44 14.53 -7.71
N PRO A 55 7.70 14.27 -6.42
CA PRO A 55 6.65 13.95 -5.43
C PRO A 55 5.51 14.98 -5.36
N CYS A 56 5.81 16.25 -5.61
CA CYS A 56 4.81 17.33 -5.61
C CYS A 56 3.88 17.32 -6.84
N MET A 57 4.25 16.63 -7.91
CA MET A 57 3.45 16.51 -9.13
C MET A 57 2.45 15.35 -9.08
N ALA A 58 2.63 14.42 -8.14
CA ALA A 58 1.79 13.23 -8.04
C ALA A 58 0.32 13.57 -7.76
N LEU A 59 0.01 14.42 -6.77
CA LEU A 59 -1.39 14.79 -6.48
C LEU A 59 -2.03 15.65 -7.58
N PRO A 60 -1.35 16.67 -8.14
CA PRO A 60 -1.85 17.38 -9.31
C PRO A 60 -2.12 16.46 -10.49
N PHE A 61 -1.20 15.54 -10.81
CA PHE A 61 -1.38 14.56 -11.88
C PHE A 61 -2.66 13.75 -11.66
N LEU A 62 -2.83 13.18 -10.47
CA LEU A 62 -4.03 12.45 -10.10
C LEU A 62 -5.29 13.31 -10.30
N LYS A 63 -5.30 14.55 -9.79
CA LYS A 63 -6.45 15.47 -9.94
C LYS A 63 -6.81 15.75 -11.39
N PHE A 64 -5.82 16.06 -12.23
CA PHE A 64 -6.08 16.41 -13.63
C PHE A 64 -6.53 15.21 -14.45
N SER A 65 -6.09 14.01 -14.08
CA SER A 65 -6.39 12.78 -14.78
C SER A 65 -7.68 12.10 -14.29
N THR A 66 -8.17 12.40 -13.07
CA THR A 66 -9.41 11.82 -12.49
C THR A 66 -10.66 12.71 -12.61
N LYS A 67 -10.68 13.71 -13.51
CA LYS A 67 -11.74 14.75 -13.58
C LYS A 67 -13.18 14.20 -13.55
N ASN A 68 -14.04 14.92 -12.83
CA ASN A 68 -15.52 14.85 -12.83
C ASN A 68 -16.14 13.52 -12.40
N ARG A 69 -15.57 12.87 -11.39
CA ARG A 69 -16.06 11.56 -10.96
C ARG A 69 -16.26 11.52 -9.44
N LYS A 70 -17.27 10.75 -9.00
CA LYS A 70 -17.54 10.58 -7.57
C LYS A 70 -16.44 9.74 -6.96
N ALA A 71 -15.86 10.21 -5.85
CA ALA A 71 -14.89 9.44 -5.09
C ALA A 71 -15.48 8.05 -4.72
N PRO A 72 -14.71 6.95 -4.80
CA PRO A 72 -15.15 5.64 -4.39
C PRO A 72 -15.32 5.59 -2.86
N ARG A 73 -16.43 6.15 -2.36
CA ARG A 73 -16.78 6.06 -0.95
C ARG A 73 -17.04 4.58 -0.65
N ASN A 74 -16.31 4.06 0.34
CA ASN A 74 -16.55 2.78 1.01
C ASN A 74 -16.13 1.47 0.31
N LYS A 75 -15.36 1.51 -0.78
CA LYS A 75 -14.91 0.28 -1.46
C LYS A 75 -13.52 -0.22 -1.05
N TYR A 76 -12.94 0.22 0.07
CA TYR A 76 -11.67 -0.39 0.51
C TYR A 76 -11.92 -1.86 0.83
N PRO A 77 -11.34 -2.81 0.07
CA PRO A 77 -11.62 -4.22 0.25
C PRO A 77 -11.07 -4.67 1.60
N LYS A 78 -11.93 -4.71 2.62
CA LYS A 78 -11.61 -5.24 3.96
C LYS A 78 -11.04 -6.66 3.88
N LYS A 79 -11.37 -7.41 2.81
CA LYS A 79 -10.87 -8.76 2.53
C LYS A 79 -9.39 -8.83 2.18
N LEU A 80 -8.78 -7.80 1.56
CA LEU A 80 -7.33 -7.78 1.31
C LEU A 80 -6.52 -7.56 2.61
N VAL A 81 -7.13 -6.94 3.63
CA VAL A 81 -6.56 -6.81 4.97
C VAL A 81 -6.71 -8.12 5.78
N LYS A 82 -7.57 -9.06 5.32
CA LYS A 82 -7.69 -10.42 5.88
C LYS A 82 -6.66 -11.40 5.31
N GLY A 83 -5.87 -11.02 4.30
CA GLY A 83 -4.57 -11.68 4.09
C GLY A 83 -3.79 -11.49 5.37
N LYS A 84 -3.69 -12.53 6.20
CA LYS A 84 -3.13 -12.48 7.56
C LYS A 84 -1.83 -11.67 7.51
N LYS A 85 -1.88 -10.39 7.92
CA LYS A 85 -0.66 -9.63 8.16
C LYS A 85 0.18 -10.48 9.09
N LEU A 86 1.41 -10.82 8.70
CA LEU A 86 2.30 -11.53 9.62
C LEU A 86 2.39 -10.70 10.90
N SER A 87 2.18 -11.35 12.04
CA SER A 87 2.49 -10.74 13.33
C SER A 87 3.98 -10.37 13.36
N ASP A 88 4.35 -9.35 14.13
CA ASP A 88 5.75 -8.91 14.18
C ASP A 88 6.69 -10.03 14.65
N LYS A 89 6.21 -10.92 15.54
CA LYS A 89 6.92 -12.15 15.91
C LYS A 89 7.19 -13.06 14.70
N LYS A 90 6.19 -13.31 13.85
CA LYS A 90 6.36 -14.14 12.65
C LYS A 90 7.31 -13.49 11.64
N LYS A 91 7.33 -12.16 11.53
CA LYS A 91 8.29 -11.45 10.66
C LYS A 91 9.74 -11.67 11.12
N VAL A 92 9.99 -11.67 12.42
CA VAL A 92 11.33 -11.95 12.97
C VAL A 92 11.74 -13.39 12.65
N VAL A 93 10.84 -14.36 12.83
CA VAL A 93 11.12 -15.76 12.47
C VAL A 93 11.36 -15.93 10.98
N LEU A 94 10.54 -15.30 10.13
CA LEU A 94 10.72 -15.30 8.68
C LEU A 94 12.10 -14.76 8.29
N LYS A 95 12.53 -13.63 8.87
CA LYS A 95 13.88 -13.09 8.64
C LYS A 95 14.98 -14.07 9.04
N ARG A 96 14.82 -14.76 10.18
CA ARG A 96 15.78 -15.79 10.64
C ARG A 96 15.83 -16.98 9.67
N ILE A 97 14.69 -17.43 9.17
CA ILE A 97 14.60 -18.51 8.16
C ILE A 97 15.30 -18.07 6.88
N CYS A 98 14.94 -16.90 6.33
CA CYS A 98 15.57 -16.37 5.12
C CYS A 98 17.09 -16.27 5.25
N ALA A 99 17.58 -15.76 6.39
CA ALA A 99 19.00 -15.66 6.67
C ALA A 99 19.67 -17.03 6.82
N LYS A 100 19.02 -17.98 7.51
CA LYS A 100 19.58 -19.31 7.79
C LYS A 100 19.71 -20.17 6.54
N PHE A 101 18.71 -20.12 5.66
CA PHE A 101 18.67 -20.90 4.43
C PHE A 101 19.19 -20.14 3.20
N ASN A 102 19.58 -18.86 3.38
CA ASN A 102 19.98 -17.95 2.31
C ASN A 102 18.97 -17.90 1.15
N VAL A 103 17.70 -17.64 1.48
CA VAL A 103 16.58 -17.63 0.52
C VAL A 103 15.82 -16.31 0.53
N ALA A 104 15.16 -16.01 -0.59
CA ALA A 104 14.25 -14.88 -0.70
C ALA A 104 13.01 -15.06 0.19
N GLU A 105 12.37 -13.94 0.55
CA GLU A 105 11.22 -13.90 1.48
C GLU A 105 10.06 -14.81 1.04
N PHE A 106 9.83 -14.92 -0.27
CA PHE A 106 8.82 -15.82 -0.83
C PHE A 106 9.06 -17.29 -0.43
N HIS A 107 10.30 -17.77 -0.58
CA HIS A 107 10.66 -19.14 -0.20
C HIS A 107 10.73 -19.30 1.31
N GLY A 108 11.18 -18.27 2.03
CA GLY A 108 11.13 -18.25 3.50
C GLY A 108 9.71 -18.45 4.04
N LEU A 109 8.70 -17.85 3.42
CA LEU A 109 7.29 -18.03 3.79
C LEU A 109 6.81 -19.47 3.57
N GLN A 110 7.25 -20.12 2.49
CA GLN A 110 6.94 -21.52 2.21
C GLN A 110 7.56 -22.44 3.27
N ILE A 111 8.83 -22.23 3.60
CA ILE A 111 9.55 -22.99 4.64
C ILE A 111 8.87 -22.80 6.01
N MET A 112 8.53 -21.56 6.36
CA MET A 112 7.80 -21.25 7.60
C MET A 112 6.46 -22.00 7.66
N GLY A 113 5.72 -22.06 6.54
CA GLY A 113 4.47 -22.82 6.44
C GLY A 113 4.66 -24.33 6.61
N LEU A 114 5.71 -24.91 6.01
CA LEU A 114 6.03 -26.33 6.15
C LEU A 114 6.38 -26.69 7.60
N LEU A 115 7.17 -25.85 8.28
CA LEU A 115 7.53 -26.04 9.68
C LEU A 115 6.29 -25.96 10.59
N GLU A 116 5.36 -25.04 10.34
CA GLU A 116 4.09 -24.96 11.08
C GLU A 116 3.23 -26.22 10.87
N GLN A 117 3.18 -26.76 9.64
CA GLN A 117 2.47 -28.01 9.33
C GLN A 117 3.07 -29.23 10.03
N GLN A 118 4.38 -29.24 10.25
CA GLN A 118 5.09 -30.27 11.01
C GLN A 118 4.92 -30.13 12.54
N GLY A 119 4.19 -29.11 13.01
CA GLY A 119 3.90 -28.90 14.43
C GLY A 119 4.91 -28.01 15.16
N PHE A 120 5.87 -27.40 14.47
CA PHE A 120 6.78 -26.44 15.10
C PHE A 120 6.03 -25.14 15.44
N LYS A 121 5.98 -24.80 16.72
CA LYS A 121 5.53 -23.47 17.17
C LYS A 121 6.62 -22.45 16.93
N LEU A 122 6.53 -21.76 15.79
CA LEU A 122 7.46 -20.71 15.38
C LEU A 122 7.16 -19.39 16.09
N GLU A 123 7.34 -19.38 17.42
CA GLU A 123 7.35 -18.15 18.21
C GLU A 123 8.80 -17.66 18.37
N ALA A 124 9.03 -16.37 18.15
CA ALA A 124 10.36 -15.79 18.32
C ALA A 124 10.74 -15.89 19.81
N ASN A 125 11.66 -16.82 20.13
CA ASN A 125 12.35 -16.79 21.41
C ASN A 125 13.18 -15.50 21.44
N VAL A 126 12.78 -14.60 22.34
CA VAL A 126 13.61 -13.49 22.80
C VAL A 126 14.76 -14.15 23.55
N ALA A 127 15.95 -14.16 22.95
CA ALA A 127 17.15 -14.46 23.70
C ALA A 127 17.22 -13.42 24.83
N LYS A 128 17.22 -13.89 26.08
CA LYS A 128 17.53 -13.07 27.24
C LYS A 128 18.95 -12.55 27.13
#